data_AF-A0A0K9NV35-F1
#
_entry.id   AF-A0A0K9NV35-F1
#
_cell.length_a   1.000
_cell.length_b   1.000
_cell.length_c   1.000
_cell.angle_alpha   90.00
_cell.angle_beta   90.00
_cell.angle_gamma   90.00
#
_symmetry.space_group_name_H-M   'P 1'
#
loop_
_entity.id
_entity.type
_entity.pdbx_description
1 polymer ?
#
loop_
_entity_poly.entity_id
_entity_poly.type
_entity_poly.pdbx_seq_one_letter_code
_entity_poly.pdbx_strand_id
1 'polypeptide(L)' 'MATGSVIGISEILKNNNFAVLKDIKTSTVKVCNETTGRIVCKAKLEISMEKSKVFEEVLSRANPNLKKING' A
#
# COMPACT_ATOMS: atom_id res chain seq x y z
N MET A 1 2.71 -14.37 6.42
CA MET A 1 1.47 -13.57 6.51
C MET A 1 1.76 -12.20 5.91
N ALA A 2 1.03 -11.77 4.87
CA ALA A 2 1.36 -10.53 4.14
C ALA A 2 0.58 -9.29 4.64
N THR A 3 -0.55 -9.49 5.33
CA THR A 3 -1.44 -8.42 5.77
C THR A 3 -0.74 -7.38 6.65
N GLY A 4 0.08 -7.82 7.61
CA GLY A 4 0.82 -6.92 8.49
C GLY A 4 1.79 -6.01 7.74
N SER A 5 2.44 -6.52 6.68
CA SER A 5 3.35 -5.71 5.85
C SER A 5 2.60 -4.61 5.10
N VAL A 6 1.40 -4.90 4.56
CA VAL A 6 0.57 -3.90 3.87
C VAL A 6 0.12 -2.80 4.83
N ILE A 7 -0.29 -3.16 6.05
CA ILE A 7 -0.64 -2.20 7.11
C ILE A 7 0.56 -1.32 7.43
N GLY A 8 1.71 -1.91 7.73
CA GLY A 8 2.92 -1.16 8.06
C GLY A 8 3.36 -0.20 6.95
N ILE A 9 3.32 -0.62 5.69
CA ILE A 9 3.62 0.27 4.56
C ILE A 9 2.64 1.45 4.52
N SER A 10 1.33 1.19 4.66
CA SER A 10 0.32 2.25 4.63
C SER A 10 0.50 3.26 5.78
N GLU A 11 0.89 2.80 6.96
CA GLU A 11 1.17 3.64 8.12
C GLU A 11 2.41 4.51 7.89
N ILE A 12 3.50 3.92 7.38
CA ILE A 12 4.73 4.66 7.04
C ILE A 12 4.44 5.75 6.01
N LEU A 13 3.69 5.43 4.95
CA LEU A 13 3.38 6.39 3.89
C LEU A 13 2.49 7.55 4.40
N LYS A 14 1.49 7.24 5.24
CA LYS A 14 0.61 8.24 5.83
C LYS A 14 1.33 9.15 6.81
N ASN A 15 2.10 8.55 7.74
CA ASN A 15 2.78 9.30 8.80
C ASN A 15 3.88 10.22 8.27
N ASN A 16 4.51 9.85 7.16
CA ASN A 16 5.52 10.69 6.49
C ASN A 16 4.94 11.62 5.41
N ASN A 17 3.61 11.78 5.34
CA ASN A 17 2.92 12.66 4.38
C ASN A 17 3.17 12.33 2.90
N PHE A 18 3.56 11.10 2.56
CA PHE A 18 3.67 10.66 1.16
C PHE A 18 2.30 10.41 0.54
N ALA A 19 1.36 9.85 1.31
CA ALA A 19 0.05 9.50 0.79
C ALA A 19 -1.05 9.75 1.83
N VAL A 20 -2.26 9.98 1.34
CA VAL A 20 -3.47 10.05 2.16
C VAL A 20 -4.26 8.76 1.97
N LEU A 21 -4.81 8.23 3.06
CA LEU A 21 -5.67 7.06 3.01
C LEU A 21 -7.00 7.45 2.36
N LYS A 22 -7.46 6.65 1.37
CA LYS A 22 -8.77 6.81 0.74
C LYS A 22 -9.76 5.78 1.23
N ASP A 23 -9.36 4.52 1.21
CA ASP A 23 -10.27 3.42 1.53
C ASP A 23 -9.51 2.20 2.05
N ILE A 24 -10.17 1.41 2.90
CA ILE A 24 -9.68 0.13 3.41
C ILE A 24 -10.79 -0.90 3.24
N LYS A 25 -10.54 -1.92 2.41
CA LYS A 25 -11.46 -3.03 2.22
C LYS A 25 -10.86 -4.31 2.74
N THR A 26 -11.67 -5.06 3.47
CA THR A 26 -11.36 -6.43 3.85
C THR A 26 -12.38 -7.38 3.24
N SER A 27 -11.91 -8.53 2.78
CA SER A 27 -12.78 -9.57 2.23
C SER A 27 -12.13 -10.93 2.45
N THR A 28 -12.86 -11.98 2.11
CA THR A 28 -12.35 -13.34 2.07
C THR A 28 -12.44 -13.83 0.64
N VAL A 29 -11.35 -14.38 0.12
CA VAL A 29 -11.28 -14.95 -1.21
C VAL A 29 -11.03 -16.45 -1.14
N LYS A 30 -11.68 -17.19 -2.05
CA LYS A 30 -11.40 -18.60 -2.26
C LYS A 30 -10.18 -18.75 -3.16
N VAL A 31 -9.20 -19.51 -2.73
CA VAL A 31 -7.94 -19.73 -3.44
C VAL A 31 -7.68 -21.23 -3.50
N CYS A 32 -7.26 -21.74 -4.65
CA CYS A 32 -6.78 -23.11 -4.75
C CYS A 32 -5.38 -23.19 -4.13
N ASN A 33 -5.19 -24.08 -3.15
CA ASN A 33 -3.88 -24.41 -2.64
C ASN A 33 -3.19 -25.35 -3.66
N GLU A 34 -2.26 -24.82 -4.43
CA GLU A 34 -1.58 -25.55 -5.52
C GLU A 34 -0.88 -26.84 -5.06
N THR A 35 -0.39 -26.89 -3.81
CA THR A 35 0.26 -28.09 -3.25
C THR A 35 -0.73 -29.21 -2.93
N THR A 36 -1.95 -28.87 -2.51
CA THR A 36 -2.93 -29.86 -2.02
C THR A 36 -4.16 -30.01 -2.92
N GLY A 37 -4.31 -29.15 -3.93
CA GLY A 37 -5.49 -29.04 -4.79
C GLY A 37 -6.76 -28.54 -4.09
N ARG A 38 -6.70 -28.24 -2.79
CA ARG A 38 -7.88 -27.86 -1.99
C ARG A 38 -8.22 -26.38 -2.15
N ILE A 39 -9.50 -26.05 -2.24
CA ILE A 39 -9.98 -24.67 -2.16
C ILE A 39 -9.98 -24.24 -0.68
N VAL A 40 -9.27 -23.15 -0.38
CA VAL A 40 -9.19 -22.56 0.96
C VAL A 40 -9.65 -21.11 0.94
N CYS A 41 -10.25 -20.65 2.04
CA CYS A 41 -10.63 -19.26 2.23
C CYS A 41 -9.45 -18.50 2.87
N LYS A 42 -8.99 -17.41 2.22
CA LYS A 42 -7.94 -16.53 2.74
C LYS A 42 -8.48 -15.11 2.91
N ALA A 43 -8.05 -14.44 3.97
CA ALA A 43 -8.30 -13.02 4.15
C ALA A 43 -7.56 -12.21 3.07
N LYS A 44 -8.24 -11.21 2.51
CA LYS A 44 -7.72 -10.23 1.57
C LYS A 44 -7.89 -8.84 2.18
N LEU A 45 -6.82 -8.06 2.15
CA LEU A 45 -6.81 -6.65 2.55
C LEU A 45 -6.43 -5.82 1.34
N GLU A 46 -7.22 -4.78 1.06
CA GLU A 46 -6.95 -3.77 0.05
C GLU A 46 -6.92 -2.40 0.73
N ILE A 47 -5.86 -1.63 0.49
CA ILE A 47 -5.72 -0.26 0.98
C ILE A 47 -5.56 0.64 -0.25
N SER A 48 -6.52 1.53 -0.48
CA SER A 48 -6.41 2.56 -1.49
C SER A 48 -5.85 3.83 -0.87
N MET A 49 -4.81 4.39 -1.48
CA MET A 49 -4.17 5.62 -1.04
C MET A 49 -4.04 6.57 -2.23
N GLU A 50 -4.08 7.87 -1.98
CA GLU A 50 -3.86 8.92 -2.96
C GLU A 50 -2.55 9.64 -2.64
N LYS A 51 -1.86 10.14 -3.67
CA LYS A 51 -0.66 10.97 -3.52
C LYS A 51 -0.99 12.20 -2.66
N SER A 52 -0.20 12.46 -1.63
CA SER A 52 -0.36 13.65 -0.80
C SER A 52 -0.09 14.92 -1.59
N LYS A 53 -0.75 16.03 -1.23
CA LYS A 53 -0.53 17.35 -1.84
C LYS A 53 0.92 17.84 -1.70
N VAL A 54 1.58 17.45 -0.61
CA VAL A 54 2.97 17.82 -0.30
C VAL A 54 3.98 16.74 -0.70
N PHE A 55 3.59 15.74 -1.49
CA PHE A 55 4.47 14.63 -1.86
C PHE A 55 5.79 15.10 -2.49
N GLU A 56 5.73 16.06 -3.40
CA GLU A 56 6.93 16.60 -4.08
C GLU A 56 7.87 17.30 -3.11
N GLU A 57 7.32 18.00 -2.11
CA GLU A 57 8.11 18.66 -1.06
C GLU A 57 8.81 17.62 -0.18
N VAL A 58 8.08 16.57 0.23
CA VAL A 58 8.63 15.47 1.02
C VAL A 58 9.70 14.71 0.23
N LEU A 59 9.49 14.46 -1.06
CA LEU A 59 10.46 13.80 -1.93
C LEU A 59 11.71 14.64 -2.12
N SER A 60 11.55 15.94 -2.38
CA SER A 60 12.67 16.88 -2.54
C SER A 60 13.49 17.01 -1.24
N ARG A 61 12.82 16.98 -0.08
CA ARG A 61 13.49 16.98 1.23
C ARG A 61 14.28 15.70 1.46
N ALA A 62 13.78 14.55 1.02
CA ALA A 62 14.45 13.26 1.18
C ALA A 62 15.63 13.10 0.20
N ASN A 63 15.51 13.60 -1.02
CA ASN A 63 16.58 13.59 -2.01
C ASN A 63 16.48 14.81 -2.96
N PRO A 64 17.26 15.88 -2.69
CA PRO A 64 17.20 17.13 -3.44
C PRO A 64 17.54 17.03 -4.93
N ASN A 65 18.20 15.94 -5.36
CA ASN A 65 18.69 15.76 -6.73
C ASN A 65 17.77 14.90 -7.61
N LEU A 66 16.63 14.41 -7.09
CA LEU A 66 15.64 13.73 -7.91
C LEU A 66 14.96 14.75 -8.82
N LYS A 67 15.26 14.68 -10.13
CA LYS A 67 14.58 15.47 -11.17
C LYS A 67 13.07 15.25 -11.05
N LYS A 68 12.31 16.34 -11.15
CA LYS A 68 10.84 16.31 -11.29
C LYS A 68 10.46 15.36 -12.42
N ILE A 69 9.95 14.19 -12.07
CA ILE A 69 9.35 13.25 -13.02
C ILE A 69 7.92 13.73 -13.30
N ASN A 70 7.80 14.82 -14.05
CA ASN A 70 6.54 15.23 -14.63
C ASN A 70 6.54 14.83 -16.11
N GLY A 71 5.79 13.78 -16.42
CA GLY A 71 5.20 13.54 -17.74
C GLY A 71 3.73 13.96 -17.69
#